data_AF-A0A5M9MB37-F1
#
_entry.id   AF-A0A5M9MB37-F1
#
_cell.length_a   1.000
_cell.length_b   1.000
_cell.length_c   1.000
_cell.angle_alpha   90.00
_cell.angle_beta   90.00
_cell.angle_gamma   90.00
#
_symmetry.space_group_name_H-M   'P 1'
#
loop_
_entity.id
_entity.type
_entity.pdbx_description
1 polymer ?
#
loop_
_entity_poly.entity_id
_entity_poly.type
_entity_poly.pdbx_seq_one_letter_code
_entity_poly.pdbx_strand_id
1 'polypeptide(L)'
;MDRGDKASPTLLDHATYVGPVSVRTTTFRERGLFTMEIVKAGDILFCEKAFSPAFHDANEFRQGLAFLINAKTDAMTVGTQAELIK
;
A
#
# COMPACT_ATOMS: atom_id res chain seq x y z
N MET A 1 -28.58 -18.54 -9.36
CA MET A 1 -28.63 -17.18 -8.79
C MET A 1 -27.71 -17.18 -7.58
N ASP A 2 -26.43 -16.94 -7.82
CA ASP A 2 -25.41 -16.85 -6.79
C ASP A 2 -25.27 -15.37 -6.43
N ARG A 3 -25.65 -15.01 -5.19
CA ARG A 3 -25.51 -13.64 -4.70
C ARG A 3 -24.05 -13.48 -4.31
N GLY A 4 -23.28 -12.81 -5.17
CA GLY A 4 -21.90 -12.44 -4.87
C GLY A 4 -21.83 -11.72 -3.53
N ASP A 5 -21.28 -12.41 -2.54
CA ASP A 5 -21.03 -11.85 -1.22
C ASP A 5 -20.18 -10.59 -1.38
N LYS A 6 -20.60 -9.56 -0.64
CA LYS A 6 -20.00 -8.23 -0.52
C LYS A 6 -18.47 -8.37 -0.52
N ALA A 7 -17.84 -8.01 -1.63
CA ALA A 7 -16.46 -8.36 -1.99
C ALA A 7 -15.47 -8.20 -0.82
N SER A 8 -15.31 -9.26 -0.03
CA SER A 8 -14.14 -9.42 0.83
C SER A 8 -12.93 -9.39 -0.10
N PRO A 9 -11.86 -8.64 0.21
CA PRO A 9 -10.73 -8.57 -0.69
C PRO A 9 -10.25 -10.00 -0.89
N THR A 10 -10.39 -10.48 -2.13
CA THR A 10 -10.00 -11.81 -2.57
C THR A 10 -8.63 -12.14 -1.99
N LEU A 11 -8.49 -13.35 -1.43
CA LEU A 11 -7.21 -13.88 -0.95
C LEU A 11 -6.15 -13.67 -2.05
N LEU A 12 -5.27 -12.70 -1.86
CA LEU A 12 -4.23 -12.37 -2.83
C LEU A 12 -3.08 -13.34 -2.64
N ASP A 13 -2.70 -14.03 -3.73
CA ASP A 13 -1.57 -14.96 -3.75
C ASP A 13 -0.30 -14.31 -3.15
N HIS A 14 0.31 -15.01 -2.20
CA HIS A 14 1.32 -14.49 -1.30
C HIS A 14 2.72 -14.84 -1.79
N ALA A 15 3.32 -13.96 -2.61
CA ALA A 15 4.75 -14.00 -2.87
C ALA A 15 5.40 -12.72 -2.33
N THR A 16 6.16 -12.87 -1.24
CA THR A 16 7.07 -11.84 -0.75
C THR A 16 8.50 -12.27 -1.07
N TYR A 17 9.26 -11.40 -1.73
CA TYR A 17 10.67 -11.62 -2.01
C TYR A 17 11.45 -10.34 -1.72
N VAL A 18 12.52 -10.46 -0.93
CA VAL A 18 13.44 -9.36 -0.64
C VAL A 18 14.85 -9.83 -0.99
N GLY A 19 15.40 -9.27 -2.05
CA GLY A 19 16.77 -9.48 -2.48
C GLY A 19 17.75 -8.53 -1.75
N PRO A 20 18.92 -8.24 -2.35
CA PRO A 20 19.98 -7.45 -1.72
C PRO A 20 19.67 -5.95 -1.75
N VAL A 21 18.64 -5.53 -1.02
CA VAL A 21 18.17 -4.14 -0.97
C VAL A 21 18.04 -3.61 0.46
N SER A 22 18.19 -2.30 0.64
CA SER A 22 17.86 -1.58 1.90
C SER A 22 17.07 -0.32 1.67
N VAL A 23 16.23 0.02 2.65
CA VAL A 23 15.62 1.34 2.74
C VAL A 23 16.59 2.30 3.43
N ARG A 24 16.87 3.45 2.80
CA ARG A 24 17.74 4.50 3.35
C ARG A 24 17.14 5.88 3.14
N THR A 25 17.58 6.86 3.94
CA THR A 25 17.11 8.24 3.85
C THR A 25 17.52 8.88 2.52
N THR A 26 16.66 9.72 1.95
CA THR A 26 16.96 10.50 0.73
C THR A 26 16.74 11.98 0.96
N THR A 27 17.42 12.81 0.17
CA THR A 27 17.31 14.28 0.25
C THR A 27 15.94 14.81 -0.19
N PHE A 28 15.18 14.05 -0.99
CA PHE A 28 13.94 14.54 -1.63
C PHE A 28 12.65 13.90 -1.13
N ARG A 29 12.63 12.60 -0.82
CA ARG A 29 11.38 11.85 -0.58
C ARG A 29 11.43 11.01 0.70
N GLU A 30 12.09 11.52 1.73
CA GLU A 30 12.34 10.88 3.03
C GLU A 30 13.15 9.59 2.94
N ARG A 31 12.67 8.56 2.24
CA ARG A 31 13.30 7.24 2.10
C ARG A 31 13.26 6.71 0.67
N GLY A 32 14.24 5.88 0.32
CA GLY A 32 14.37 5.21 -0.97
C GLY A 32 14.92 3.81 -0.81
N LEU A 33 14.74 2.97 -1.84
CA LEU A 33 15.27 1.61 -1.89
C LEU A 33 16.61 1.61 -2.66
N PHE A 34 17.63 1.00 -2.08
CA PHE A 34 19.00 0.96 -2.61
C PHE A 34 19.51 -0.47 -2.65
N THR A 35 20.24 -0.83 -3.71
CA THR A 35 20.95 -2.11 -3.76
C THR A 35 22.13 -2.11 -2.79
N MET A 36 22.41 -3.26 -2.19
CA MET A 36 23.58 -3.48 -1.33
C MET A 36 24.75 -4.14 -2.09
N GLU A 37 24.49 -4.71 -3.26
CA GLU A 37 25.48 -5.36 -4.12
C GLU A 37 25.21 -5.06 -5.60
N ILE A 38 26.13 -5.51 -6.46
CA ILE A 38 26.00 -5.36 -7.91
C ILE A 38 24.93 -6.34 -8.40
N VAL A 39 23.93 -5.81 -9.11
CA VAL A 39 22.82 -6.56 -9.68
C VAL A 39 22.83 -6.45 -11.20
N LYS A 40 22.23 -7.43 -11.88
CA LYS A 40 22.11 -7.46 -13.34
C LYS A 40 20.71 -6.99 -13.77
N ALA A 41 20.63 -6.49 -15.00
CA ALA A 41 19.34 -6.22 -15.62
C ALA A 41 18.52 -7.53 -15.71
N GLY A 42 17.30 -7.50 -15.19
CA GLY A 42 16.43 -8.67 -15.11
C GLY A 42 16.44 -9.38 -13.75
N ASP A 43 17.35 -9.05 -12.84
CA ASP A 43 17.30 -9.59 -11.48
C ASP A 43 16.06 -9.08 -10.73
N ILE A 44 15.39 -9.97 -10.01
CA ILE A 44 14.33 -9.58 -9.07
C ILE A 44 15.04 -9.03 -7.82
N LEU A 45 14.73 -7.79 -7.45
CA LEU A 45 15.30 -7.12 -6.27
C LEU A 45 14.35 -7.14 -5.08
N PHE A 46 13.06 -7.02 -5.36
CA PHE A 46 12.02 -6.88 -4.36
C PHE A 46 10.66 -7.16 -5.00
N CYS A 47 9.84 -7.93 -4.31
CA CYS A 47 8.44 -8.11 -4.61
C CYS A 47 7.70 -8.10 -3.28
N GLU A 48 6.87 -7.09 -3.09
CA GLU A 48 5.91 -7.04 -1.99
C GLU A 48 4.52 -6.86 -2.57
N LYS A 49 3.54 -7.46 -1.89
CA LYS A 49 2.14 -7.34 -2.27
C LYS A 49 1.48 -6.23 -1.47
N ALA A 50 0.56 -5.50 -2.11
CA ALA A 50 -0.31 -4.56 -1.39
C ALA A 50 -1.11 -5.30 -0.31
N PHE A 51 -0.97 -4.86 0.95
CA PHE A 51 -1.55 -5.47 2.16
C PHE A 51 -3.08 -5.51 2.16
N SER A 52 -3.72 -4.44 1.67
CA SER A 52 -5.17 -4.37 1.51
C SER A 52 -5.53 -3.34 0.43
N PRO A 53 -6.52 -3.60 -0.43
CA PRO A 53 -7.07 -2.58 -1.32
C PRO A 53 -7.96 -1.61 -0.55
N ALA A 54 -7.85 -0.32 -0.87
CA ALA A 54 -8.85 0.68 -0.49
C ALA A 54 -9.90 0.72 -1.60
N PHE A 55 -11.16 0.51 -1.28
CA PHE A 55 -12.25 0.45 -2.25
C PHE A 55 -13.23 1.59 -2.02
N HIS A 56 -13.66 2.24 -3.10
CA HIS A 56 -14.72 3.24 -3.07
C HIS A 56 -15.92 2.73 -3.86
N ASP A 57 -17.07 2.60 -3.21
CA ASP A 57 -18.33 2.31 -3.90
C ASP A 57 -19.06 3.62 -4.22
N ALA A 58 -19.06 4.01 -5.49
CA ALA A 58 -19.71 5.24 -5.95
C ALA A 58 -21.24 5.23 -5.76
N ASN A 59 -21.85 4.06 -5.54
CA ASN A 59 -23.28 3.92 -5.29
C ASN A 59 -23.64 3.85 -3.78
N GLU A 60 -22.67 3.64 -2.89
CA GLU A 60 -22.91 3.74 -1.43
C GLU A 60 -22.78 5.21 -0.98
N PHE A 61 -23.90 5.94 -1.07
CA PHE A 61 -24.02 7.34 -0.57
C PHE A 61 -23.81 7.49 0.95
N ARG A 62 -23.56 6.39 1.68
CA ARG A 62 -23.40 6.31 3.14
C ARG A 62 -21.96 6.09 3.62
N GLN A 63 -20.98 5.96 2.72
CA GLN A 63 -19.59 5.89 3.15
C GLN A 63 -19.16 7.28 3.65
N GLY A 64 -19.00 7.41 4.97
CA GLY A 64 -18.47 8.63 5.58
C GLY A 64 -17.06 8.92 5.06
N LEU A 65 -16.69 10.19 4.96
CA LEU A 65 -15.32 10.60 4.63
C LEU A 65 -14.37 10.13 5.73
N ALA A 66 -13.43 9.26 5.37
CA ALA A 66 -12.35 8.86 6.27
C ALA A 66 -11.23 9.92 6.27
N PHE A 67 -10.76 10.29 7.46
CA PHE A 67 -9.68 11.24 7.68
C PHE A 67 -8.56 10.57 8.46
N LEU A 68 -7.34 10.69 7.96
CA LEU A 68 -6.12 10.31 8.66
C LEU A 68 -5.35 11.58 9.05
N ILE A 69 -5.11 11.77 10.36
CA ILE A 69 -4.38 12.93 10.89
C ILE A 69 -3.03 12.47 11.42
N ASN A 70 -1.96 12.95 10.80
CA ASN A 70 -0.60 12.79 11.30
C ASN A 70 -0.21 14.01 12.15
N ALA A 71 -0.42 13.92 13.47
CA ALA A 71 -0.12 15.00 14.41
C ALA A 71 1.39 15.33 14.51
N LYS A 72 2.28 14.41 14.09
CA LYS A 72 3.73 14.64 14.12
C LYS A 72 4.18 15.55 12.98
N THR A 73 3.55 15.43 11.82
CA THR A 73 3.91 16.19 10.61
C THR A 73 2.88 17.27 10.26
N ASP A 74 1.85 17.45 11.09
CA ASP A 74 0.71 18.35 10.86
C ASP A 74 0.06 18.14 9.47
N ALA A 75 -0.08 16.88 9.07
CA ALA A 75 -0.62 16.51 7.76
C ALA A 75 -1.94 15.75 7.91
N MET A 76 -2.90 16.06 7.03
CA MET A 76 -4.18 15.37 6.94
C MET A 76 -4.34 14.70 5.57
N THR A 77 -4.82 13.46 5.56
CA THR A 77 -5.18 12.72 4.35
C THR A 77 -6.67 12.41 4.37
N VAL A 78 -7.37 12.65 3.26
CA VAL A 78 -8.83 12.44 3.13
C VAL A 78 -9.09 11.43 2.02
N GLY A 79 -10.00 10.49 2.26
CA GLY A 79 -10.43 9.49 1.28
C GLY A 79 -10.12 8.07 1.70
N THR A 80 -10.38 7.12 0.80
CA THR A 80 -10.36 5.68 1.09
C THR A 80 -8.99 5.16 1.55
N GLN A 81 -7.88 5.82 1.20
CA GLN A 81 -6.57 5.44 1.72
C GLN A 81 -6.44 5.58 3.25
N ALA A 82 -7.27 6.41 3.90
CA ALA A 82 -7.29 6.54 5.34
C ALA A 82 -7.84 5.27 6.03
N GLU A 83 -8.63 4.47 5.33
CA GLU A 83 -9.21 3.22 5.87
C GLU A 83 -8.19 2.07 5.95
N LEU A 84 -7.06 2.19 5.27
CA LEU A 84 -6.00 1.18 5.27
C LEU A 84 -5.14 1.18 6.54
N ILE A 85 -5.31 2.19 7.39
CA ILE A 85 -4.60 2.34 8.66
C ILE A 85 -5.64 2.19 9.77
N LYS A 86 -5.81 0.98 10.28
CA LYS A 86 -6.61 0.67 11.48
C LYS A 86 -5.76 0.60 12.73
#